data_AF-A0A923N994-F1
#
_entry.id   AF-A0A923N994-F1
#
_cell.length_a   1.000
_cell.length_b   1.000
_cell.length_c   1.000
_cell.angle_alpha   90.00
_cell.angle_beta   90.00
_cell.angle_gamma   90.00
#
_symmetry.space_group_name_H-M   'P 1'
#
loop_
_entity.id
_entity.type
_entity.pdbx_description
1 polymer ?
#
loop_
_entity_poly.entity_id
_entity_poly.type
_entity_poly.pdbx_seq_one_letter_code
_entity_poly.pdbx_strand_id
1 'polypeptide(L)' 'MGLKPVTVSQLNSYIKRILQTDPILGNVSVRGEVSNLKFHGSGHVYFSLKDEKSRINCF' A
#
# COMPACT_ATOMS: atom_id res chain seq x y z
N MET A 1 -25.66 13.57 -15.17
CA MET A 1 -24.49 13.14 -15.94
C MET A 1 -23.78 12.07 -15.11
N GLY A 2 -23.91 10.79 -15.47
CA GLY A 2 -23.30 9.71 -14.69
C GLY A 2 -21.78 9.71 -14.87
N LEU A 3 -21.03 9.48 -13.79
CA LEU A 3 -19.59 9.25 -13.87
C LEU A 3 -19.33 8.02 -14.77
N LYS A 4 -18.51 8.20 -15.80
CA LYS A 4 -18.07 7.06 -16.62
C LYS A 4 -17.20 6.14 -15.73
N PRO A 5 -17.45 4.82 -15.72
CA PRO A 5 -16.59 3.90 -15.00
C PRO A 5 -15.16 3.96 -15.56
N VAL A 6 -14.18 3.98 -14.67
CA VAL A 6 -12.75 3.96 -15.02
C VAL A 6 -12.23 2.53 -15.00
N THR A 7 -11.21 2.24 -15.81
CA THR A 7 -10.54 0.95 -15.76
C THR A 7 -9.67 0.83 -14.50
N VAL A 8 -9.36 -0.41 -14.11
CA VAL A 8 -8.43 -0.70 -13.01
C VAL A 8 -7.08 0.00 -13.24
N SER A 9 -6.57 -0.03 -14.48
CA SER A 9 -5.32 0.63 -14.85
C SER A 9 -5.38 2.14 -14.69
N GLN A 10 -6.50 2.77 -15.04
CA GLN A 10 -6.71 4.21 -14.85
C GLN A 10 -6.73 4.57 -13.36
N LEU A 11 -7.44 3.79 -12.54
CA LEU A 11 -7.49 4.01 -11.10
C LEU A 11 -6.11 3.85 -10.45
N ASN A 12 -5.39 2.77 -10.79
CA ASN A 12 -4.04 2.52 -10.26
C ASN A 12 -3.06 3.63 -10.66
N SER A 13 -3.13 4.11 -11.90
CA SER A 13 -2.27 5.20 -12.38
C SER A 13 -2.57 6.50 -11.64
N TYR A 14 -3.85 6.78 -11.36
CA TYR A 14 -4.27 7.96 -10.60
C TYR A 14 -3.76 7.91 -9.15
N ILE A 15 -3.96 6.78 -8.46
CA ILE A 15 -3.48 6.59 -7.07
C ILE A 15 -1.96 6.71 -7.02
N LYS A 16 -1.24 6.04 -7.93
CA LYS A 16 0.23 6.12 -8.03
C LYS A 16 0.70 7.56 -8.19
N ARG A 17 0.05 8.34 -9.05
CA ARG A 17 0.38 9.75 -9.24
C ARG A 17 0.25 10.53 -7.94
N ILE A 18 -0.87 10.37 -7.21
CA ILE A 18 -1.08 11.05 -5.92
C ILE A 18 0.04 10.69 -4.94
N LEU A 19 0.33 9.40 -4.77
CA LEU A 19 1.37 8.93 -3.85
C LEU A 19 2.76 9.49 -4.19
N GLN A 20 3.05 9.73 -5.47
CA GLN A 20 4.33 10.27 -5.92
C GLN A 20 4.42 11.80 -5.84
N THR A 21 3.32 12.50 -6.09
CA THR A 21 3.31 13.98 -6.10
C THR A 21 3.05 14.57 -4.72
N ASP A 22 2.48 13.80 -3.79
CA ASP A 22 2.30 14.21 -2.42
C ASP A 22 3.66 14.18 -1.67
N PRO A 23 4.15 15.34 -1.18
CA PRO A 23 5.48 15.41 -0.56
C PRO A 23 5.63 14.57 0.70
N ILE A 24 4.53 14.28 1.40
CA ILE A 24 4.54 13.49 2.64
C ILE A 24 4.54 12.00 2.29
N LEU A 25 3.64 11.58 1.40
CA LEU A 25 3.50 10.16 1.04
C LEU A 25 4.66 9.64 0.18
N GLY A 26 5.30 10.51 -0.61
CA GLY A 26 6.45 10.15 -1.43
C GLY A 26 7.71 9.78 -0.62
N ASN A 27 7.81 10.18 0.64
CA ASN A 27 8.96 9.91 1.51
C ASN A 27 8.54 9.62 2.97
N VAL A 28 7.53 8.78 3.15
CA VAL A 28 7.01 8.44 4.48
C VAL A 28 7.77 7.26 5.11
N SER A 29 8.02 7.36 6.42
CA SER A 29 8.45 6.23 7.25
C SER A 29 7.32 5.85 8.21
N VAL A 30 7.00 4.56 8.31
CA VAL A 30 5.91 4.06 9.15
C VAL A 30 6.47 3.09 10.19
N ARG A 31 6.03 3.23 11.44
CA ARG A 31 6.39 2.35 12.55
C ARG A 31 5.15 1.60 13.04
N GLY A 32 5.31 0.32 13.32
CA GLY A 32 4.27 -0.53 13.90
C GLY A 32 4.81 -1.88 14.33
N GLU A 33 3.94 -2.73 14.86
CA GLU A 33 4.26 -4.11 15.20
C GLU A 33 4.17 -4.98 13.95
N VAL A 34 5.17 -5.85 13.74
CA VAL A 34 5.13 -6.84 12.67
C VAL A 34 4.23 -8.00 13.09
N SER A 35 3.30 -8.37 12.23
CA SER A 35 2.38 -9.49 12.43
C SER A 35 2.31 -10.35 11.16
N ASN A 36 1.88 -11.61 11.31
CA ASN A 36 1.65 -12.53 10.19
C ASN A 36 2.88 -12.68 9.26
N LEU A 37 4.09 -12.73 9.83
CA LEU A 37 5.36 -12.88 9.14
C LEU A 37 5.47 -14.25 8.46
N LYS A 38 5.73 -14.27 7.15
CA LYS A 38 5.88 -15.49 6.34
C LYS A 38 7.07 -15.36 5.41
N PHE A 39 7.92 -16.38 5.44
CA PHE A 39 9.03 -16.53 4.50
C PHE A 39 8.55 -17.35 3.30
N HIS A 40 8.58 -16.74 2.11
CA HIS A 40 8.20 -17.42 0.88
C HIS A 40 9.42 -18.04 0.20
N GLY A 41 9.25 -19.22 -0.41
CA GLY A 41 10.35 -19.94 -1.07
C GLY A 41 10.98 -19.21 -2.26
N SER A 42 10.34 -18.14 -2.75
CA SER A 42 10.89 -17.24 -3.77
C SER A 42 11.91 -16.24 -3.23
N GLY A 43 12.12 -16.18 -1.90
CA GLY A 43 13.03 -15.24 -1.25
C GLY A 43 12.37 -13.95 -0.77
N HIS A 44 11.05 -13.78 -0.95
CA HIS A 44 10.31 -12.66 -0.38
C HIS A 44 9.81 -12.95 1.03
N VAL A 45 9.77 -11.91 1.86
CA VAL A 45 9.21 -11.96 3.20
C VAL A 45 7.94 -11.13 3.21
N TYR A 46 6.82 -11.77 3.51
CA TYR A 46 5.52 -11.13 3.59
C TYR A 46 5.11 -10.97 5.03
N PHE A 47 4.60 -9.80 5.38
CA PHE A 47 4.17 -9.49 6.72
C PHE A 47 3.10 -8.41 6.71
N SER A 48 2.49 -8.15 7.85
CA SER A 48 1.62 -6.99 8.03
C SER A 48 2.16 -6.11 9.15
N LEU A 49 2.23 -4.80 8.90
CA LEU A 49 2.56 -3.80 9.90
C LEU A 49 1.27 -3.27 10.52
N LYS A 50 1.13 -3.33 11.86
CA LYS A 50 -0.11 -2.93 12.56
C LYS A 50 0.16 -1.94 13.70
N ASP A 51 -0.89 -1.21 14.05
CA ASP A 51 -1.04 -0.51 15.34
C ASP A 51 -2.33 -0.97 16.02
N GLU A 52 -2.80 -0.24 17.05
CA GLU A 52 -4.01 -0.57 17.79
C GLU A 52 -5.31 -0.49 16.97
N LYS A 53 -5.32 0.25 15.85
CA LYS A 53 -6.52 0.61 15.10
C LYS A 53 -6.50 0.15 13.64
N SER A 54 -5.34 -0.17 13.09
CA SER A 54 -5.17 -0.36 11.65
C SER A 54 -3.99 -1.27 11.29
N ARG A 55 -3.99 -1.75 10.03
CA ARG A 55 -2.99 -2.67 9.49
C ARG A 55 -2.69 -2.38 8.03
N ILE A 56 -1.41 -2.38 7.69
CA ILE A 56 -0.89 -2.35 6.33
C ILE A 56 -0.34 -3.74 6.00
N ASN A 57 -0.68 -4.26 4.82
CA ASN A 57 -0.09 -5.50 4.34
C ASN A 57 1.12 -5.22 3.47
N CYS A 58 2.20 -5.94 3.72
CA CYS A 58 3.46 -5.90 2.99
C CYS A 58 3.63 -7.25 2.26
N PHE A 59 3.24 -7.27 0.98
CA PHE A 59 3.35 -8.42 0.06
C PHE A 59 4.40 -8.15 -1.03
#